data_AF-X0UMR0-F1
#
_entry.id   AF-X0UMR0-F1
#
_cell.length_a   1.000
_cell.length_b   1.000
_cell.length_c   1.000
_cell.angle_alpha   90.00
_cell.angle_beta   90.00
_cell.angle_gamma   90.00
#
_symmetry.space_group_name_H-M   'P 1'
#
loop_
_entity.id
_entity.type
_entity.pdbx_description
1 polymer ?
#
loop_
_entity_poly.entity_id
_entity_poly.type
_entity_poly.pdbx_seq_one_letter_code
_entity_poly.pdbx_strand_id
1 'polypeptide(L)' 'PRVVFSCGQAEIGDRILVYYGGADTVIGVAEFDKKYIKFD' A
#
# COMPACT_ATOMS: atom_id res chain seq x y z
N PRO A 1 -10.41 10.89 11.13
CA PRO A 1 -9.97 11.84 10.06
C PRO A 1 -8.47 11.67 9.78
N ARG A 2 -8.06 11.62 8.49
CA ARG A 2 -6.77 11.08 7.99
C ARG A 2 -6.66 9.54 8.08
N VAL A 3 -7.63 8.85 7.49
CA VAL A 3 -7.66 7.37 7.40
C VAL A 3 -7.20 6.97 6.00
N VAL A 4 -6.29 6.00 5.94
CA VAL A 4 -5.93 5.26 4.72
C VAL A 4 -6.34 3.82 4.94
N PHE A 5 -7.09 3.26 3.98
CA PHE A 5 -7.59 1.88 4.06
C PHE A 5 -6.99 1.09 2.90
N SER A 6 -5.99 0.25 3.18
CA SER A 6 -5.35 -0.59 2.17
C SER A 6 -6.27 -1.76 1.80
N CYS A 7 -6.66 -1.85 0.53
CA CYS A 7 -7.60 -2.86 0.05
C CYS A 7 -6.93 -3.98 -0.76
N GLY A 8 -5.63 -3.88 -1.00
CA GLY A 8 -4.87 -4.86 -1.75
C GLY A 8 -3.48 -4.38 -2.08
N GLN A 9 -2.61 -5.34 -2.42
CA GLN A 9 -1.25 -5.06 -2.85
C GLN A 9 -0.87 -5.94 -4.04
N ALA A 10 -0.07 -5.39 -4.94
CA ALA A 10 0.60 -6.14 -6.00
C ALA A 10 2.07 -6.33 -5.63
N GLU A 11 2.54 -7.57 -5.71
CA GLU A 11 3.96 -7.90 -5.58
C GLU A 11 4.58 -8.02 -6.98
N ILE A 12 5.61 -7.23 -7.24
CA ILE A 12 6.31 -7.18 -8.53
C ILE A 12 7.81 -7.26 -8.27
N GLY A 13 8.33 -8.49 -8.23
CA GLY A 13 9.70 -8.75 -7.78
C GLY A 13 9.89 -8.28 -6.33
N ASP A 14 10.91 -7.46 -6.09
CA ASP A 14 11.19 -6.91 -4.76
C ASP A 14 10.34 -5.67 -4.41
N ARG A 15 9.44 -5.24 -5.30
CA ARG A 15 8.60 -4.06 -5.09
C ARG A 15 7.20 -4.48 -4.66
N ILE A 16 6.65 -3.75 -3.69
CA ILE A 16 5.26 -3.88 -3.24
C ILE A 16 4.54 -2.57 -3.56
N LEU A 17 3.44 -2.68 -4.30
CA LEU A 17 2.52 -1.56 -4.56
C LEU A 17 1.27 -1.76 -3.71
N VAL A 18 1.01 -0.86 -2.77
CA VAL A 18 -0.19 -0.88 -1.91
C VAL A 18 -1.20 0.12 -2.43
N TYR A 19 -2.38 -0.38 -2.77
CA TYR A 19 -3.52 0.43 -3.18
C TYR A 19 -4.40 0.73 -1.97
N TYR A 20 -4.75 1.99 -1.79
CA TYR A 20 -5.55 2.43 -0.65
C TYR A 20 -6.63 3.44 -1.04
N GLY A 21 -7.76 3.38 -0.34
CA GLY A 21 -8.80 4.40 -0.41
C GLY A 21 -8.35 5.68 0.27
N GLY A 22 -8.42 6.80 -0.45
CA GLY A 22 -8.13 8.14 0.06
C GLY A 22 -9.42 8.92 0.30
N ALA A 23 -9.74 9.19 1.57
CA ALA A 23 -10.90 10.00 1.98
C ALA A 23 -12.21 9.64 1.24
N ASP A 24 -12.45 8.34 1.01
CA ASP A 24 -13.62 7.77 0.32
C ASP A 24 -13.94 8.35 -1.07
N THR A 25 -12.97 9.02 -1.71
CA THR A 25 -13.18 9.79 -2.94
C THR A 25 -12.23 9.39 -4.07
N VAL A 26 -11.05 8.87 -3.73
CA VAL A 26 -10.01 8.50 -4.70
C VAL A 26 -9.31 7.20 -4.30
N ILE A 27 -8.59 6.60 -5.25
CA ILE A 27 -7.65 5.51 -5.00
C ILE A 27 -6.23 6.05 -5.16
N GLY A 28 -5.39 5.84 -4.15
CA GLY A 28 -3.96 6.13 -4.19
C GLY A 28 -3.13 4.85 -4.27
N VAL A 29 -1.85 5.00 -4.65
CA VAL A 29 -0.87 3.92 -4.63
C VAL A 29 0.42 4.41 -3.95
N ALA A 30 0.96 3.58 -3.07
CA ALA A 30 2.29 3.76 -2.49
C ALA A 30 3.17 2.57 -2.87
N GLU A 31 4.47 2.81 -3.03
CA GLU A 31 5.44 1.78 -3.38
C GLU A 31 6.55 1.71 -2.33
N PHE A 32 6.94 0.49 -1.98
CA PHE A 32 8.13 0.24 -1.16
C PHE A 32 8.78 -1.10 -1.50
N ASP A 33 10.02 -1.28 -1.05
CA ASP A 33 10.81 -2.51 -1.24
C ASP A 33 10.46 -3.54 -0.15
N LYS A 34 10.25 -4.79 -0.56
CA LYS A 34 9.85 -5.91 0.29
C LYS A 34 10.81 -6.13 1.47
N LYS A 35 12.10 -5.78 1.32
CA LYS A 35 13.10 -5.89 2.40
C LYS A 35 12.79 -5.04 3.64
N TYR A 36 11.92 -4.04 3.51
CA TYR A 36 11.53 -3.19 4.63
C TYR A 36 10.36 -3.77 5.44
N ILE A 37 9.70 -4.84 4.99
CA ILE A 37 8.66 -5.52 5.76
C ILE A 37 9.30 -6.32 6.89
N LYS A 38 8.80 -6.07 8.10
CA LYS A 38 9.19 -6.75 9.33
C LYS A 38 8.05 -7.63 9.82
N PHE A 39 8.35 -8.88 10.19
CA PHE A 39 7.38 -9.90 10.62
C PHE A 39 7.63 -10.41 12.05
N ASP A 40 8.55 -9.76 12.75
CA ASP A 40 8.87 -9.93 14.17
C ASP A 40 7.70 -9.58 15.11
#